data_AF-J9D449-F1
#
_entry.id   AF-J9D449-F1
#
_cell.length_a   1.000
_cell.length_b   1.000
_cell.length_c   1.000
_cell.angle_alpha   90.00
_cell.angle_beta   90.00
_cell.angle_gamma   90.00
#
_symmetry.space_group_name_H-M   'P 1'
#
loop_
_entity.id
_entity.type
_entity.pdbx_description
1 polymer ?
#
loop_
_entity_poly.entity_id
_entity_poly.type
_entity_poly.pdbx_seq_one_letter_code
_entity_poly.pdbx_strand_id
1 'polypeptide(L)'
;MLLYIKLSITHNFLFFAVIMEKTYLSKLYEDDTIEEKQLNAQEVRKELEFLANQKEIDTLLTLFILEKISQYEELITPEYYETSLKLLKYSNKYCVFNLRILRLVLEISCKLGKFVPISQYLLKIFSLLEKQNDDNVNIDWNTLKVGGDKAQSMEYIEFIVTKGLGLLYKNITFLATSLGFPEISHHLIVALRSLKIKKYFEDEFESFINGIEAINEHIIEFRSKYNGKKLSCQELKKIEGELSKDVSKIKI
;
A
#
# COMPACT_ATOMS: atom_id res chain seq x y z
N MET A 1 -26.32 -10.93 14.34
CA MET A 1 -25.83 -12.15 15.02
C MET A 1 -25.10 -13.01 13.99
N LEU A 2 -23.82 -12.74 13.74
CA LEU A 2 -23.02 -13.42 12.71
C LEU A 2 -22.14 -14.49 13.36
N LEU A 3 -22.17 -15.69 12.79
CA LEU A 3 -21.48 -16.89 13.23
C LEU A 3 -19.96 -16.66 13.33
N TYR A 4 -19.41 -17.01 14.50
CA TYR A 4 -17.99 -17.21 14.74
C TYR A 4 -17.46 -18.32 13.82
N ILE A 5 -16.77 -17.95 12.74
CA ILE A 5 -15.97 -18.90 11.96
C ILE A 5 -14.50 -18.64 12.30
N LYS A 6 -14.05 -19.35 13.34
CA LYS A 6 -12.64 -19.42 13.72
C LYS A 6 -11.98 -20.49 12.84
N LEU A 7 -11.47 -20.13 11.67
CA LEU A 7 -10.80 -21.07 10.75
C LEU A 7 -9.33 -20.72 10.55
N SER A 8 -8.50 -21.75 10.66
CA SER A 8 -7.04 -21.72 10.53
C SER A 8 -6.62 -21.17 9.17
N ILE A 9 -5.97 -20.02 9.21
CA ILE A 9 -5.36 -19.32 8.10
C ILE A 9 -4.18 -20.16 7.61
N THR A 10 -4.28 -20.78 6.44
CA THR A 10 -3.12 -21.03 5.56
C THR A 10 -3.49 -21.60 4.18
N HIS A 11 -4.64 -22.26 4.00
CA HIS A 11 -4.92 -22.98 2.74
C HIS A 11 -6.25 -22.68 2.04
N ASN A 12 -7.08 -21.78 2.57
CA ASN A 12 -8.41 -21.51 2.00
C ASN A 12 -8.71 -20.02 1.80
N PHE A 13 -7.71 -19.17 1.55
CA PHE A 13 -7.96 -17.74 1.30
C PHE A 13 -8.78 -17.52 0.03
N LEU A 14 -8.54 -18.28 -1.03
CA LEU A 14 -9.29 -18.17 -2.29
C LEU A 14 -10.75 -18.65 -2.12
N PHE A 15 -10.94 -19.78 -1.44
CA PHE A 15 -12.26 -20.33 -1.15
C PHE A 15 -13.06 -19.43 -0.19
N PHE A 16 -12.40 -18.90 0.85
CA PHE A 16 -12.99 -17.93 1.76
C PHE A 16 -13.31 -16.62 1.04
N ALA A 17 -12.42 -16.11 0.18
CA ALA A 17 -12.70 -14.92 -0.62
C ALA A 17 -13.89 -15.14 -1.56
N VAL A 18 -14.01 -16.29 -2.23
CA VAL A 18 -15.16 -16.61 -3.12
C VAL A 18 -16.46 -16.76 -2.33
N ILE A 19 -16.44 -17.39 -1.15
CA ILE A 19 -17.62 -17.53 -0.29
C ILE A 19 -18.01 -16.18 0.31
N MET A 20 -17.05 -15.41 0.80
CA MET A 20 -17.25 -14.06 1.29
C MET A 20 -17.79 -13.16 0.19
N GLU A 21 -17.22 -13.21 -1.00
CA GLU A 21 -17.69 -12.49 -2.18
C GLU A 21 -19.14 -12.86 -2.50
N LYS A 22 -19.48 -14.14 -2.57
CA LYS A 22 -20.85 -14.59 -2.84
C LYS A 22 -21.85 -14.23 -1.73
N THR A 23 -21.43 -14.30 -0.46
CA THR A 23 -22.32 -14.21 0.72
C THR A 23 -22.46 -12.78 1.24
N TYR A 24 -21.42 -11.97 1.09
CA TYR A 24 -21.38 -10.58 1.50
C TYR A 24 -21.89 -9.68 0.38
N LEU A 25 -21.49 -9.94 -0.88
CA LEU A 25 -21.97 -9.13 -1.98
C LEU A 25 -23.45 -9.38 -2.30
N SER A 26 -24.00 -10.57 -2.04
CA SER A 26 -25.44 -10.82 -2.17
C SER A 26 -26.30 -9.96 -1.24
N LYS A 27 -25.72 -9.35 -0.19
CA LYS A 27 -26.40 -8.39 0.69
C LYS A 27 -26.25 -6.93 0.26
N LEU A 28 -25.27 -6.64 -0.61
CA LEU A 28 -24.94 -5.28 -1.06
C LEU A 28 -25.47 -4.96 -2.46
N TYR A 29 -26.01 -5.95 -3.17
CA TYR A 29 -26.55 -5.79 -4.52
C TYR A 29 -28.08 -5.78 -4.50
N GLU A 30 -28.67 -4.90 -5.31
CA GLU A 30 -30.12 -4.67 -5.31
C GLU A 30 -30.95 -5.74 -6.03
N ASP A 31 -30.34 -6.60 -6.87
CA ASP A 31 -31.04 -7.76 -7.44
C ASP A 31 -30.06 -8.77 -8.07
N ASP A 32 -30.49 -10.03 -8.17
CA ASP A 32 -29.69 -11.16 -8.67
C ASP A 32 -29.69 -11.33 -10.20
N THR A 33 -30.32 -10.41 -10.94
CA THR A 33 -30.40 -10.47 -12.40
C THR A 33 -29.44 -9.49 -13.10
N ILE A 34 -28.41 -10.08 -13.73
CA ILE A 34 -27.78 -9.68 -14.99
C ILE A 34 -26.80 -8.47 -14.97
N GLU A 35 -25.53 -8.83 -15.21
CA GLU A 35 -24.43 -8.11 -15.88
C GLU A 35 -23.70 -6.91 -15.28
N GLU A 36 -24.26 -6.02 -14.47
CA GLU A 36 -23.44 -4.97 -13.81
C GLU A 36 -23.96 -4.69 -12.40
N LYS A 37 -23.45 -5.47 -11.44
CA LYS A 37 -23.85 -5.37 -10.04
C LYS A 37 -23.34 -4.05 -9.44
N GLN A 38 -24.21 -3.04 -9.40
CA GLN A 38 -23.96 -1.76 -8.71
C GLN A 38 -24.13 -1.94 -7.20
N LEU A 39 -23.10 -1.60 -6.42
CA LEU A 39 -23.16 -1.63 -4.96
C LEU A 39 -24.15 -0.57 -4.44
N ASN A 40 -25.02 -0.93 -3.48
CA ASN A 40 -25.83 0.05 -2.78
C ASN A 40 -24.94 0.92 -1.86
N ALA A 41 -24.73 2.17 -2.25
CA ALA A 41 -23.86 3.13 -1.56
C ALA A 41 -24.24 3.36 -0.08
N GLN A 42 -25.53 3.29 0.24
CA GLN A 42 -26.03 3.55 1.59
C GLN A 42 -25.72 2.38 2.53
N GLU A 43 -25.89 1.14 2.06
CA GLU A 43 -25.52 -0.06 2.81
C GLU A 43 -24.01 -0.17 3.00
N VAL A 44 -23.22 0.18 1.97
CA VAL A 44 -21.76 0.25 2.08
C VAL A 44 -21.33 1.24 3.16
N ARG A 45 -21.93 2.43 3.22
CA ARG A 45 -21.60 3.43 4.25
C ARG A 45 -21.93 2.95 5.66
N LYS A 46 -23.10 2.34 5.87
CA LYS A 46 -23.48 1.78 7.18
C LYS A 46 -22.49 0.72 7.66
N GLU A 47 -22.02 -0.13 6.75
CA GLU A 47 -21.07 -1.17 7.07
C GLU A 47 -19.66 -0.61 7.36
N LEU A 48 -19.24 0.42 6.62
CA LEU A 48 -18.00 1.15 6.95
C LEU A 48 -18.07 1.84 8.31
N GLU A 49 -19.19 2.50 8.65
CA GLU A 49 -19.41 3.10 9.96
C GLU A 49 -19.40 2.05 11.06
N PHE A 50 -20.00 0.88 10.83
CA PHE A 50 -19.97 -0.24 11.75
C PHE A 50 -18.53 -0.74 11.97
N LEU A 51 -17.78 -1.01 10.90
CA LEU A 51 -16.39 -1.46 10.96
C LEU A 51 -15.46 -0.42 11.62
N ALA A 52 -15.69 0.87 11.35
CA ALA A 52 -14.96 1.95 11.98
C ALA A 52 -15.18 1.97 13.50
N ASN A 53 -16.40 1.72 13.98
CA ASN A 53 -16.75 1.82 15.39
C ASN A 53 -16.44 0.54 16.22
N GLN A 54 -16.00 -0.54 15.57
CA GLN A 54 -15.61 -1.79 16.23
C GLN A 54 -14.32 -1.63 17.05
N LYS A 55 -14.31 -2.17 18.28
CA LYS A 55 -13.11 -2.22 19.14
C LYS A 55 -12.08 -3.25 18.65
N GLU A 56 -12.55 -4.41 18.17
CA GLU A 56 -11.74 -5.44 17.54
C GLU A 56 -12.18 -5.60 16.10
N ILE A 57 -11.25 -5.52 15.15
CA ILE A 57 -11.56 -5.56 13.72
C ILE A 57 -11.13 -6.91 13.16
N ASP A 58 -12.03 -7.63 12.49
CA ASP A 58 -11.63 -8.75 11.63
C ASP A 58 -10.85 -8.20 10.43
N THR A 59 -9.52 -8.28 10.51
CA THR A 59 -8.62 -7.67 9.53
C THR A 59 -8.83 -8.23 8.12
N LEU A 60 -9.12 -9.53 7.97
CA LEU A 60 -9.25 -10.18 6.66
C LEU A 60 -10.54 -9.76 5.98
N LEU A 61 -11.64 -9.83 6.74
CA LEU A 61 -12.96 -9.40 6.28
C LEU A 61 -12.92 -7.92 5.90
N THR A 62 -12.40 -7.08 6.79
CA THR A 62 -12.33 -5.63 6.58
C THR A 62 -11.46 -5.29 5.37
N LEU A 63 -10.30 -5.93 5.19
CA LEU A 63 -9.47 -5.73 4.00
C LEU A 63 -10.25 -6.08 2.72
N PHE A 64 -10.94 -7.22 2.70
CA PHE A 64 -11.73 -7.65 1.55
C PHE A 64 -12.82 -6.62 1.21
N ILE A 65 -13.56 -6.16 2.22
CA ILE A 65 -14.62 -5.16 2.05
C ILE A 65 -14.04 -3.87 1.48
N LEU A 66 -12.92 -3.39 2.04
CA LEU A 66 -12.31 -2.16 1.58
C LEU A 66 -11.80 -2.27 0.13
N GLU A 67 -11.25 -3.41 -0.28
CA GLU A 67 -10.82 -3.64 -1.66
C GLU A 67 -11.98 -3.72 -2.67
N LYS A 68 -13.17 -4.14 -2.25
CA LYS A 68 -14.35 -4.08 -3.11
C LYS A 68 -14.85 -2.66 -3.23
N ILE A 69 -14.89 -1.92 -2.13
CA ILE A 69 -15.32 -0.53 -2.12
C ILE A 69 -14.35 0.37 -2.92
N SER A 70 -13.04 0.10 -2.90
CA SER A 70 -12.06 0.90 -3.66
C SER A 70 -12.29 0.90 -5.18
N GLN A 71 -13.08 -0.05 -5.70
CA GLN A 71 -13.46 -0.13 -7.11
C GLN A 71 -14.49 0.95 -7.51
N TYR A 72 -15.13 1.59 -6.53
CA TYR A 72 -16.20 2.57 -6.71
C TYR A 72 -15.78 3.91 -6.10
N GLU A 73 -15.44 4.88 -6.93
CA GLU A 73 -14.82 6.13 -6.46
C GLU A 73 -15.74 6.95 -5.55
N GLU A 74 -17.04 6.95 -5.84
CA GLU A 74 -18.09 7.63 -5.08
C GLU A 74 -18.26 7.12 -3.63
N LEU A 75 -17.70 5.94 -3.34
CA LEU A 75 -17.80 5.30 -2.03
C LEU A 75 -16.54 5.53 -1.16
N ILE A 76 -15.54 6.25 -1.66
CA ILE A 76 -14.34 6.61 -0.91
C ILE A 76 -14.66 7.80 0.01
N THR A 77 -15.05 7.49 1.25
CA THR A 77 -15.44 8.49 2.26
C THR A 77 -14.35 8.69 3.34
N PRO A 78 -14.48 9.70 4.22
CA PRO A 78 -13.62 9.82 5.40
C PRO A 78 -13.62 8.57 6.29
N GLU A 79 -14.77 7.90 6.45
CA GLU A 79 -14.91 6.66 7.23
C GLU A 79 -14.13 5.50 6.59
N TYR A 80 -14.14 5.43 5.25
CA TYR A 80 -13.29 4.50 4.48
C TYR A 80 -11.80 4.72 4.78
N TYR A 81 -11.37 5.98 4.81
CA TYR A 81 -10.00 6.35 5.18
C TYR A 81 -9.66 5.98 6.63
N GLU A 82 -10.53 6.29 7.59
CA GLU A 82 -10.31 5.95 9.00
C GLU A 82 -10.23 4.45 9.23
N THR A 83 -11.08 3.66 8.57
CA THR A 83 -11.08 2.20 8.65
C THR A 83 -9.79 1.63 8.06
N SER A 84 -9.33 2.18 6.95
CA SER A 84 -8.05 1.80 6.31
C SER A 84 -6.84 2.12 7.22
N LEU A 85 -6.84 3.28 7.89
CA LEU A 85 -5.82 3.62 8.87
C LEU A 85 -5.87 2.72 10.11
N LYS A 86 -7.06 2.30 10.56
CA LYS A 86 -7.21 1.33 11.64
C LYS A 86 -6.58 -0.01 11.26
N LEU A 87 -6.79 -0.49 10.02
CA LEU A 87 -6.13 -1.71 9.53
C LEU A 87 -4.59 -1.62 9.56
N LEU A 88 -4.01 -0.46 9.22
CA LEU A 88 -2.55 -0.27 9.31
C LEU A 88 -2.01 -0.47 10.73
N LYS A 89 -2.78 -0.15 11.76
CA LYS A 89 -2.38 -0.34 13.17
C LYS A 89 -2.31 -1.82 13.55
N TYR A 90 -3.11 -2.67 12.89
CA TYR A 90 -3.09 -4.12 13.09
C TYR A 90 -2.02 -4.83 12.25
N SER A 91 -0.89 -4.15 11.97
CA SER A 91 0.20 -4.67 11.14
C SER A 91 0.56 -6.09 11.54
N ASN A 92 0.39 -7.04 10.61
CA ASN A 92 0.63 -8.45 10.89
C ASN A 92 2.03 -8.86 10.41
N LYS A 93 2.46 -10.09 10.73
CA LYS A 93 3.72 -10.65 10.21
C LYS A 93 3.67 -10.99 8.71
N TYR A 94 2.52 -10.83 8.05
CA TYR A 94 2.30 -11.27 6.67
C TYR A 94 2.52 -10.11 5.69
N CYS A 95 3.69 -10.07 5.06
CA CYS A 95 4.10 -8.98 4.17
C CYS A 95 3.09 -8.70 3.04
N VAL A 96 2.54 -9.74 2.39
CA VAL A 96 1.52 -9.58 1.32
C VAL A 96 0.27 -8.86 1.83
N PHE A 97 -0.17 -9.18 3.03
CA PHE A 97 -1.35 -8.56 3.62
C PHE A 97 -1.09 -7.08 3.92
N ASN A 98 0.08 -6.77 4.49
CA ASN A 98 0.48 -5.38 4.74
C ASN A 98 0.60 -4.58 3.43
N LEU A 99 1.15 -5.17 2.36
CA LEU A 99 1.21 -4.51 1.04
C LEU A 99 -0.17 -4.17 0.48
N ARG A 100 -1.17 -5.06 0.67
CA ARG A 100 -2.55 -4.80 0.23
C ARG A 100 -3.19 -3.64 1.00
N ILE A 101 -2.98 -3.58 2.32
CA ILE A 101 -3.43 -2.43 3.13
C ILE A 101 -2.75 -1.14 2.65
N LEU A 102 -1.42 -1.16 2.47
CA LEU A 102 -0.67 0.01 2.04
C LEU A 102 -1.10 0.50 0.66
N ARG A 103 -1.43 -0.41 -0.27
CA ARG A 103 -2.02 -0.06 -1.56
C ARG A 103 -3.32 0.73 -1.40
N LEU A 104 -4.26 0.22 -0.60
CA LEU A 104 -5.54 0.90 -0.36
C LEU A 104 -5.33 2.28 0.26
N VAL A 105 -4.49 2.35 1.29
CA VAL A 105 -4.21 3.61 1.96
C VAL A 105 -3.56 4.61 1.02
N LEU A 106 -2.65 4.17 0.13
CA LEU A 106 -2.05 5.02 -0.88
C LEU A 106 -3.09 5.57 -1.86
N GLU A 107 -3.95 4.72 -2.40
CA GLU A 107 -5.00 5.11 -3.35
C GLU A 107 -5.93 6.17 -2.76
N ILE A 108 -6.35 6.00 -1.51
CA ILE A 108 -7.18 6.99 -0.80
C ILE A 108 -6.40 8.27 -0.52
N SER A 109 -5.16 8.16 -0.08
CA SER A 109 -4.30 9.29 0.26
C SER A 109 -4.10 10.19 -0.94
N CYS A 110 -3.86 9.60 -2.12
CA CYS A 110 -3.78 10.30 -3.38
C CYS A 110 -5.09 11.01 -3.74
N LYS A 111 -6.24 10.34 -3.57
CA LYS A 111 -7.56 10.91 -3.89
C LYS A 111 -7.97 12.04 -2.95
N LEU A 112 -7.73 11.89 -1.65
CA LEU A 112 -8.10 12.87 -0.63
C LEU A 112 -7.03 13.95 -0.42
N GLY A 113 -5.88 13.86 -1.09
CA GLY A 113 -4.74 14.75 -0.87
C GLY A 113 -4.18 14.68 0.56
N LYS A 114 -4.32 13.53 1.22
CA LYS A 114 -3.85 13.34 2.61
C LYS A 114 -2.49 12.68 2.62
N PHE A 115 -1.58 13.18 3.44
CA PHE A 115 -0.28 12.56 3.64
C PHE A 115 -0.39 11.33 4.55
N VAL A 116 0.18 10.21 4.11
CA VAL A 116 0.44 9.03 4.94
C VAL A 116 1.87 8.57 4.71
N PRO A 117 2.67 8.30 5.78
CA PRO A 117 4.08 7.91 5.66
C PRO A 117 4.25 6.46 5.21
N ILE A 118 3.69 6.09 4.06
CA ILE A 118 3.70 4.74 3.48
C ILE A 118 5.13 4.21 3.32
N SER A 119 6.08 5.08 2.96
CA SER A 119 7.49 4.72 2.84
C SER A 119 8.07 4.10 4.10
N GLN A 120 7.68 4.58 5.29
CA GLN A 120 8.16 4.02 6.56
C GLN A 120 7.65 2.60 6.79
N TYR A 121 6.39 2.33 6.43
CA TYR A 121 5.82 0.98 6.53
C TYR A 121 6.44 0.01 5.52
N LEU A 122 6.72 0.46 4.29
CA LEU A 122 7.38 -0.35 3.26
C LEU A 122 8.82 -0.69 3.64
N LEU A 123 9.59 0.28 4.16
CA LEU A 123 10.93 0.04 4.69
C LEU A 123 10.91 -0.99 5.83
N LYS A 124 9.90 -0.92 6.72
CA LYS A 124 9.72 -1.93 7.77
C LYS A 124 9.46 -3.31 7.18
N ILE A 125 8.64 -3.43 6.14
CA ILE A 125 8.39 -4.72 5.44
C ILE A 125 9.70 -5.27 4.88
N PHE A 126 10.50 -4.46 4.18
CA PHE A 126 11.78 -4.91 3.63
C PHE A 126 12.75 -5.35 4.72
N SER A 127 12.83 -4.64 5.84
CA SER A 127 13.66 -5.04 6.98
C SER A 127 13.25 -6.36 7.62
N LEU A 128 11.97 -6.77 7.50
CA LEU A 128 11.51 -8.07 7.99
C LEU A 128 12.01 -9.23 7.11
N LEU A 129 12.18 -9.00 5.81
CA LEU A 129 12.76 -9.98 4.88
C LEU A 129 14.24 -10.23 5.22
N GLU A 130 14.96 -9.21 5.71
CA GLU A 130 16.38 -9.34 6.09
C GLU A 130 16.59 -10.34 7.23
N LYS A 131 15.70 -10.34 8.24
CA LYS A 131 15.81 -11.24 9.39
C LYS A 131 15.57 -12.70 9.02
N GLN A 132 15.02 -12.96 7.83
CA GLN A 132 14.69 -14.30 7.35
C GLN A 132 15.81 -14.90 6.48
N ASN A 133 16.73 -14.07 5.98
CA ASN A 133 17.84 -14.46 5.10
C ASN A 133 19.21 -14.45 5.81
N ASP A 134 19.27 -14.45 7.15
CA ASP A 134 20.55 -14.57 7.87
C ASP A 134 21.04 -16.03 7.75
N ASP A 135 21.99 -16.26 6.85
CA ASP A 135 22.62 -17.54 6.45
C ASP A 135 23.37 -18.30 7.58
N ASN A 136 23.12 -18.01 8.86
CA ASN A 136 23.77 -18.65 10.01
C ASN A 136 22.85 -19.57 10.83
N VAL A 137 21.72 -19.99 10.28
CA VAL A 137 20.91 -21.05 10.89
C VAL A 137 21.34 -22.38 10.28
N ASN A 138 22.15 -23.16 11.01
CA ASN A 138 22.45 -24.54 10.68
C ASN A 138 21.14 -25.34 10.70
N ILE A 139 20.52 -25.58 9.54
CA ILE A 139 19.20 -26.22 9.44
C ILE A 139 19.38 -27.72 9.70
N ASP A 140 19.08 -28.15 10.93
CA ASP A 140 18.91 -29.57 11.25
C ASP A 140 17.60 -30.06 10.62
N TRP A 141 17.73 -30.96 9.63
CA TRP A 141 16.62 -31.60 8.92
C TRP A 141 15.61 -32.28 9.85
N ASN A 142 16.01 -32.63 11.08
CA ASN A 142 15.12 -33.24 12.08
C ASN A 142 14.23 -32.23 12.83
N THR A 143 14.46 -30.92 12.66
CA THR A 143 13.68 -29.85 13.30
C THR A 143 12.69 -29.15 12.36
N LEU A 144 12.65 -29.56 11.10
CA LEU A 144 11.75 -29.06 10.07
C LEU A 144 10.29 -29.41 10.41
N LYS A 145 9.68 -28.59 11.25
CA LYS A 145 8.23 -28.64 11.51
C LYS A 145 7.52 -28.12 10.28
N VAL A 146 6.91 -29.04 9.52
CA VAL A 146 5.95 -28.74 8.46
C VAL A 146 4.75 -28.03 9.11
N GLY A 147 4.82 -26.70 9.20
CA GLY A 147 3.83 -25.91 9.93
C GLY A 147 4.17 -24.44 10.16
N GLY A 148 5.39 -24.00 9.88
CA GLY A 148 5.78 -22.59 9.84
C GLY A 148 6.46 -22.26 8.51
N ASP A 149 6.23 -21.07 7.99
CA ASP A 149 7.06 -20.41 6.96
C ASP A 149 6.92 -20.87 5.51
N LYS A 150 5.73 -20.64 4.93
CA LYS A 150 5.55 -20.49 3.46
C LYS A 150 5.94 -19.09 2.93
N ALA A 151 6.77 -18.34 3.66
CA ALA A 151 7.17 -16.96 3.35
C ALA A 151 8.69 -16.82 3.19
N GLN A 152 9.36 -17.86 2.69
CA GLN A 152 10.82 -17.92 2.58
C GLN A 152 11.31 -18.22 1.15
N SER A 153 10.41 -18.50 0.19
CA SER A 153 10.86 -18.76 -1.17
C SER A 153 11.36 -17.47 -1.83
N MET A 154 12.37 -17.57 -2.69
CA MET A 154 12.89 -16.39 -3.39
C MET A 154 11.82 -15.71 -4.24
N GLU A 155 10.88 -16.47 -4.81
CA GLU A 155 9.74 -15.94 -5.58
C GLU A 155 8.80 -15.12 -4.68
N TYR A 156 8.60 -15.54 -3.44
CA TYR A 156 7.81 -14.76 -2.47
C TYR A 156 8.52 -13.43 -2.16
N ILE A 157 9.83 -13.48 -1.89
CA ILE A 157 10.63 -12.30 -1.56
C ILE A 157 10.66 -11.33 -2.75
N GLU A 158 10.92 -11.83 -3.96
CA GLU A 158 10.89 -11.08 -5.22
C GLU A 158 9.53 -10.40 -5.44
N PHE A 159 8.43 -11.13 -5.19
CA PHE A 159 7.08 -10.56 -5.25
C PHE A 159 6.91 -9.40 -4.27
N ILE A 160 7.34 -9.56 -3.01
CA ILE A 160 7.24 -8.51 -1.99
C ILE A 160 8.10 -7.29 -2.38
N VAL A 161 9.33 -7.51 -2.85
CA VAL A 161 10.24 -6.44 -3.29
C VAL A 161 9.63 -5.69 -4.47
N THR A 162 9.25 -6.40 -5.54
CA THR A 162 8.68 -5.81 -6.75
C THR A 162 7.41 -5.01 -6.45
N LYS A 163 6.46 -5.59 -5.70
CA LYS A 163 5.22 -4.88 -5.34
C LYS A 163 5.46 -3.75 -4.35
N GLY A 164 6.40 -3.91 -3.43
CA GLY A 164 6.78 -2.88 -2.47
C GLY A 164 7.44 -1.67 -3.13
N LEU A 165 8.41 -1.89 -4.03
CA LEU A 165 9.05 -0.83 -4.82
C LEU A 165 8.03 -0.13 -5.71
N GLY A 166 7.11 -0.87 -6.34
CA GLY A 166 6.00 -0.28 -7.11
C GLY A 166 5.08 0.62 -6.27
N LEU A 167 4.83 0.28 -5.00
CA LEU A 167 4.07 1.14 -4.08
C LEU A 167 4.89 2.36 -3.61
N LEU A 168 6.19 2.17 -3.33
CA LEU A 168 7.09 3.28 -3.01
C LEU A 168 7.16 4.27 -4.17
N TYR A 169 7.24 3.78 -5.41
CA TYR A 169 7.25 4.62 -6.60
C TYR A 169 6.03 5.54 -6.64
N LYS A 170 4.83 4.94 -6.57
CA LYS A 170 3.57 5.68 -6.55
C LYS A 170 3.52 6.70 -5.41
N ASN A 171 4.02 6.35 -4.23
CA ASN A 171 4.08 7.26 -3.10
C ASN A 171 5.05 8.42 -3.35
N ILE A 172 6.24 8.17 -3.89
CA ILE A 172 7.22 9.21 -4.23
C ILE A 172 6.68 10.14 -5.30
N THR A 173 6.08 9.63 -6.37
CA THR A 173 5.45 10.47 -7.41
C THR A 173 4.35 11.35 -6.83
N PHE A 174 3.55 10.84 -5.89
CA PHE A 174 2.54 11.64 -5.19
C PHE A 174 3.16 12.75 -4.32
N LEU A 175 4.27 12.46 -3.63
CA LEU A 175 4.94 13.41 -2.73
C LEU A 175 5.87 14.40 -3.45
N ALA A 176 6.26 14.10 -4.70
CA ALA A 176 7.18 14.87 -5.52
C ALA A 176 6.75 16.35 -5.70
N THR A 177 5.44 16.60 -5.72
CA THR A 177 4.91 17.97 -5.83
C THR A 177 4.86 18.73 -4.51
N SER A 178 5.07 18.04 -3.38
CA SER A 178 5.01 18.65 -2.05
C SER A 178 6.24 19.50 -1.72
N LEU A 179 6.07 20.50 -0.86
CA LEU A 179 7.17 21.35 -0.39
C LEU A 179 8.29 20.58 0.31
N GLY A 180 8.02 19.40 0.86
CA GLY A 180 9.02 18.58 1.56
C GLY A 180 9.93 17.75 0.65
N PHE A 181 9.76 17.85 -0.66
CA PHE A 181 10.64 17.22 -1.64
C PHE A 181 11.75 18.21 -2.05
N PRO A 182 13.03 17.82 -2.19
CA PRO A 182 13.59 16.46 -2.17
C PRO A 182 14.07 15.96 -0.80
N GLU A 183 13.83 16.70 0.28
CA GLU A 183 14.31 16.32 1.62
C GLU A 183 13.74 14.97 2.08
N ILE A 184 12.44 14.75 1.85
CA ILE A 184 11.76 13.49 2.20
C ILE A 184 12.34 12.30 1.41
N SER A 185 12.63 12.48 0.12
CA SER A 185 13.18 11.40 -0.72
C SER A 185 14.63 11.08 -0.39
N HIS A 186 15.42 12.07 0.04
CA HIS A 186 16.79 11.84 0.50
C HIS A 186 16.84 10.84 1.67
N HIS A 187 15.97 11.02 2.68
CA HIS A 187 15.88 10.08 3.80
C HIS A 187 15.47 8.66 3.35
N LEU A 188 14.58 8.56 2.35
CA LEU A 188 14.20 7.27 1.77
C LEU A 188 15.39 6.61 1.06
N ILE A 189 16.14 7.34 0.24
CA ILE A 189 17.31 6.81 -0.48
C ILE A 189 18.33 6.26 0.51
N VAL A 190 18.66 7.02 1.56
CA VAL A 190 19.60 6.57 2.61
C VAL A 190 19.11 5.27 3.26
N ALA A 191 17.82 5.20 3.60
CA ALA A 191 17.24 3.99 4.19
C ALA A 191 17.29 2.80 3.21
N LEU A 192 16.93 2.99 1.94
CA LEU A 192 16.97 1.93 0.92
C LEU A 192 18.39 1.40 0.70
N ARG A 193 19.39 2.29 0.63
CA ARG A 193 20.81 1.90 0.50
C ARG A 193 21.31 1.09 1.68
N SER A 194 20.72 1.27 2.87
CA SER A 194 21.11 0.55 4.08
C SER A 194 20.48 -0.84 4.22
N LEU A 195 19.51 -1.20 3.37
CA LEU A 195 18.83 -2.49 3.45
C LEU A 195 19.74 -3.64 3.03
N LYS A 196 19.80 -4.70 3.84
CA LYS A 196 20.57 -5.91 3.53
C LYS A 196 19.98 -6.69 2.36
N ILE A 197 18.65 -6.69 2.23
CA ILE A 197 17.93 -7.42 1.16
C ILE A 197 18.34 -6.93 -0.24
N LYS A 198 18.83 -5.68 -0.34
CA LYS A 198 19.40 -5.10 -1.55
C LYS A 198 20.47 -5.98 -2.20
N LYS A 199 21.27 -6.70 -1.42
CA LYS A 199 22.32 -7.60 -1.97
C LYS A 199 21.77 -8.67 -2.91
N TYR A 200 20.49 -9.05 -2.75
CA TYR A 200 19.84 -10.07 -3.57
C TYR A 200 19.04 -9.47 -4.75
N PHE A 201 18.77 -8.16 -4.72
CA PHE A 201 17.94 -7.42 -5.68
C PHE A 201 18.60 -6.08 -6.03
N GLU A 202 19.92 -6.10 -6.25
CA GLU A 202 20.72 -4.88 -6.33
C GLU A 202 20.28 -4.00 -7.49
N ASP A 203 20.04 -4.62 -8.65
CA ASP A 203 19.60 -3.95 -9.87
C ASP A 203 18.25 -3.26 -9.68
N GLU A 204 17.28 -3.91 -9.03
CA GLU A 204 15.96 -3.33 -8.79
C GLU A 204 16.02 -2.14 -7.83
N PHE A 205 16.78 -2.26 -6.74
CA PHE A 205 16.93 -1.17 -5.77
C PHE A 205 17.76 -0.01 -6.35
N GLU A 206 18.83 -0.26 -7.10
CA GLU A 206 19.65 0.79 -7.73
C GLU A 206 18.89 1.49 -8.86
N SER A 207 18.18 0.75 -9.73
CA SER A 207 17.28 1.37 -10.72
C SER A 207 16.25 2.27 -10.03
N PHE A 208 15.66 1.78 -8.94
CA PHE A 208 14.69 2.55 -8.17
C PHE A 208 15.30 3.83 -7.55
N ILE A 209 16.47 3.71 -6.92
CA ILE A 209 17.18 4.84 -6.30
C ILE A 209 17.57 5.89 -7.34
N ASN A 210 18.16 5.46 -8.46
CA ASN A 210 18.54 6.35 -9.56
C ASN A 210 17.33 7.09 -10.13
N GLY A 211 16.18 6.42 -10.22
CA GLY A 211 14.93 7.04 -10.60
C GLY A 211 14.47 8.14 -9.62
N ILE A 212 14.60 7.91 -8.31
CA ILE A 212 14.28 8.94 -7.30
C ILE A 212 15.25 10.12 -7.42
N GLU A 213 16.54 9.86 -7.61
CA GLU A 213 17.55 10.90 -7.79
C GLU A 213 17.26 11.76 -9.02
N ALA A 214 16.86 11.16 -10.15
CA ALA A 214 16.41 11.89 -11.33
C ALA A 214 15.18 12.78 -11.06
N ILE A 215 14.21 12.29 -10.27
CA ILE A 215 13.07 13.10 -9.84
C ILE A 215 13.53 14.27 -8.95
N ASN A 216 14.48 14.05 -8.04
CA ASN A 216 15.05 15.08 -7.18
C ASN A 216 15.70 16.20 -8.00
N GLU A 217 16.58 15.83 -8.93
CA GLU A 217 17.26 16.77 -9.83
C GLU A 217 16.26 17.60 -10.63
N HIS A 218 15.27 16.93 -11.23
CA HIS A 218 14.22 17.61 -11.99
C HIS A 218 13.45 18.65 -11.15
N ILE A 219 13.11 18.31 -9.91
CA ILE A 219 12.37 19.23 -9.02
C ILE A 219 13.24 20.40 -8.57
N ILE A 220 14.52 20.17 -8.26
CA ILE A 220 15.46 21.25 -7.92
C ILE A 220 15.58 22.22 -9.09
N GLU A 221 15.80 21.71 -10.30
CA GLU A 221 15.87 22.52 -11.52
C GLU A 221 14.57 23.28 -11.77
N PHE A 222 13.43 22.61 -11.66
CA PHE A 222 12.13 23.22 -11.88
C PHE A 222 11.86 24.36 -10.90
N ARG A 223 12.13 24.16 -9.60
CA ARG A 223 11.93 25.19 -8.55
C ARG A 223 12.91 26.35 -8.67
N SER A 224 14.14 26.10 -9.14
CA SER A 224 15.14 27.16 -9.35
C SER A 224 14.64 28.27 -10.29
N LYS A 225 13.80 27.94 -11.28
CA LYS A 225 13.16 28.88 -12.22
C LYS A 225 12.24 29.90 -11.55
N TYR A 226 11.79 29.60 -10.33
CA TYR A 226 10.84 30.39 -9.56
C TYR A 226 11.46 30.98 -8.29
N ASN A 227 12.74 30.75 -8.04
CA ASN A 227 13.41 31.23 -6.84
C ASN A 227 13.40 32.77 -6.77
N GLY A 228 13.03 33.32 -5.60
CA GLY A 228 12.90 34.76 -5.39
C GLY A 228 11.67 35.43 -6.02
N LYS A 229 10.79 34.68 -6.69
CA LYS A 229 9.53 35.23 -7.24
C LYS A 229 8.41 35.17 -6.20
N LYS A 230 7.65 36.26 -6.08
CA LYS A 230 6.41 36.27 -5.28
C LYS A 230 5.30 35.66 -6.12
N LEU A 231 4.90 34.44 -5.78
CA LEU A 231 3.84 33.71 -6.50
C LEU A 231 2.52 33.82 -5.75
N SER A 232 1.44 34.00 -6.49
CA SER A 232 0.08 33.87 -5.97
C SER A 232 -0.31 32.40 -5.78
N CYS A 233 -1.33 32.14 -4.95
CA CYS A 233 -1.84 30.78 -4.76
C CYS A 233 -2.36 30.13 -6.05
N GLN A 234 -2.85 30.91 -7.02
CA GLN A 234 -3.32 30.39 -8.31
C GLN A 234 -2.15 29.94 -9.20
N GLU A 235 -1.04 30.67 -9.16
CA GLU A 235 0.18 30.31 -9.88
C GLU A 235 0.83 29.07 -9.27
N LEU A 236 0.87 28.97 -7.94
CA LEU A 236 1.36 27.76 -7.26
C LEU A 236 0.60 26.51 -7.68
N LYS A 237 -0.75 26.57 -7.75
CA LYS A 237 -1.56 25.44 -8.21
C LYS A 237 -1.30 25.05 -9.66
N LYS A 238 -1.04 26.02 -10.55
CA LYS A 238 -0.66 25.74 -11.95
C LYS A 238 0.70 25.05 -12.02
N ILE A 239 1.67 25.57 -11.27
CA ILE A 239 3.03 25.05 -11.15
C ILE A 239 3.01 23.61 -10.60
N GLU A 240 2.23 23.33 -9.56
CA GLU A 240 2.03 21.96 -9.02
C GLU A 240 1.45 21.01 -10.07
N GLY A 241 0.47 21.48 -10.85
CA GLY A 241 -0.16 20.69 -11.93
C GLY A 241 0.80 20.39 -13.10
N GLU A 242 1.66 21.33 -13.46
CA GLU A 242 2.71 21.14 -14.46
C GLU A 242 3.77 20.14 -13.96
N LEU A 243 4.26 20.34 -12.73
CA LEU A 243 5.25 19.48 -12.11
C LEU A 243 4.75 18.03 -11.98
N SER A 244 3.49 17.84 -11.56
CA SER A 244 2.89 16.51 -11.46
C SER A 244 2.90 15.76 -12.80
N LYS A 245 2.65 16.46 -13.91
CA LYS A 245 2.66 15.85 -15.25
C LYS A 245 4.07 15.47 -15.67
N ASP A 246 5.06 16.29 -15.36
CA ASP A 246 6.44 16.02 -15.77
C ASP A 246 7.07 14.90 -14.95
N VAL A 247 6.86 14.88 -13.64
CA VAL A 247 7.33 13.78 -12.78
C VAL A 247 6.72 12.44 -13.22
N SER A 248 5.45 12.40 -13.62
CA SER A 248 4.81 11.15 -14.08
C SER A 248 5.41 10.55 -15.35
N LYS A 249 6.21 11.32 -16.11
CA LYS A 249 6.90 10.87 -17.33
C LYS A 249 8.28 10.29 -17.05
N ILE A 250 8.85 10.56 -15.87
CA ILE A 250 10.16 10.04 -15.48
C ILE A 250 9.97 8.55 -15.18
N LYS A 251 10.58 7.69 -15.99
CA LYS A 251 10.54 6.23 -15.76
C LYS A 251 11.53 5.87 -14.65
N ILE A 252 11.06 5.03 -13.73
CA ILE A 252 11.85 4.34 -12.71
C ILE A 252 11.79 2.84 -12.99
#